data_AF-A0A7W1YNX3-F1
#
_entry.id   AF-A0A7W1YNX3-F1
#
_cell.length_a   1.000
_cell.length_b   1.000
_cell.length_c   1.000
_cell.angle_alpha   90.00
_cell.angle_beta   90.00
_cell.angle_gamma   90.00
#
_symmetry.space_group_name_H-M   'P 1'
#
loop_
_entity.id
_entity.type
_entity.pdbx_description
1 polymer ?
#
loop_
_entity_poly.entity_id
_entity_poly.type
_entity_poly.pdbx_seq_one_letter_code
_entity_poly.pdbx_strand_id
1 'polypeptide(L)' 'MQCWFPRWLLILISFGLLLIACGQATLQPTTGLTSTPDGAGANETDLFAGVPQGQTTQGYHTLGADSAAVKLVMYSDFL' A
#
# COMPACT_ATOMS: atom_id res chain seq x y z
N MET A 1 -31.96 42.10 -3.09
CA MET A 1 -31.51 40.81 -2.53
C MET A 1 -30.83 40.03 -3.65
N GLN A 2 -29.50 40.05 -3.72
CA GLN A 2 -28.72 39.13 -4.55
C GLN A 2 -27.31 39.12 -3.96
N CYS A 3 -27.07 38.15 -3.08
CA CYS A 3 -25.76 37.92 -2.49
C CYS A 3 -24.82 37.49 -3.61
N TRP A 4 -23.85 38.35 -3.93
CA TRP A 4 -22.80 38.11 -4.90
C TRP A 4 -21.81 37.10 -4.31
N PHE A 5 -22.18 35.81 -4.34
CA PHE A 5 -21.31 34.75 -3.85
C PHE A 5 -20.12 34.64 -4.80
N PRO A 6 -18.92 34.95 -4.33
CA PRO A 6 -17.82 35.19 -5.25
C PRO A 6 -17.25 33.83 -5.66
N ARG A 7 -17.15 33.60 -6.98
CA ARG A 7 -16.89 32.29 -7.60
C ARG A 7 -15.64 31.56 -7.07
N TRP A 8 -14.65 32.31 -6.56
CA TRP A 8 -13.45 31.80 -5.90
C TRP A 8 -13.72 31.04 -4.58
N LEU A 9 -14.79 31.39 -3.85
CA LEU A 9 -15.13 30.73 -2.59
C LEU A 9 -15.52 29.25 -2.81
N LEU A 10 -16.24 28.96 -3.90
CA LEU A 10 -16.59 27.58 -4.24
C LEU A 10 -15.35 26.75 -4.60
N ILE A 11 -14.37 27.36 -5.27
CA ILE A 11 -13.10 26.70 -5.62
C ILE A 11 -12.31 26.36 -4.36
N LEU A 12 -12.26 27.26 -3.38
CA LEU A 12 -11.57 27.03 -2.11
C LEU A 12 -12.23 25.90 -1.30
N ILE A 13 -13.57 25.82 -1.29
CA ILE A 13 -14.29 24.75 -0.58
C ILE A 13 -14.03 23.38 -1.23
N SER A 14 -14.06 23.29 -2.57
CA SER A 14 -13.74 22.05 -3.29
C SER A 14 -12.29 21.60 -3.06
N PHE A 15 -11.34 22.54 -3.06
CA PHE A 15 -9.93 22.22 -2.84
C PHE A 15 -9.66 21.80 -1.38
N GLY A 16 -10.33 22.44 -0.42
CA GLY A 16 -10.28 22.07 1.00
C GLY A 16 -10.83 20.66 1.26
N LEU A 17 -11.94 20.28 0.61
CA LEU A 17 -12.51 18.93 0.72
C LEU A 17 -11.57 17.86 0.14
N LEU A 18 -10.86 18.16 -0.95
CA LEU A 18 -9.90 17.24 -1.56
C LEU A 18 -8.66 17.01 -0.67
N LEU A 19 -8.19 18.05 0.02
CA LEU A 19 -7.03 17.95 0.93
C LEU A 19 -7.33 17.15 2.19
N ILE A 20 -8.55 17.21 2.73
CA ILE A 20 -8.95 16.45 3.93
C ILE A 20 -8.97 14.93 3.66
N ALA A 21 -9.30 14.51 2.44
CA ALA A 21 -9.29 13.09 2.05
C ALA A 21 -7.87 12.51 1.88
N CYS A 22 -6.85 13.34 1.70
CA CYS A 22 -5.47 12.91 1.43
C CYS A 22 -4.57 12.89 2.68
N GLY A 23 -5.10 13.21 3.87
CA GLY A 23 -4.30 13.39 5.09
C GLY A 23 -4.11 12.16 6.00
N GLN A 24 -4.67 10.98 5.68
CA GLN A 24 -4.70 9.86 6.63
C GLN A 24 -3.62 8.78 6.44
N ALA A 25 -2.67 8.96 5.53
CA ALA A 25 -1.59 7.98 5.32
C ALA A 25 -0.31 8.35 6.08
N THR A 26 -0.36 8.39 7.40
CA THR A 26 0.85 8.32 8.24
C THR A 26 0.74 7.13 9.17
N LEU A 27 1.01 5.94 8.63
CA LEU A 27 1.39 4.78 9.43
C LEU A 27 2.86 4.96 9.81
N GLN A 28 3.09 5.17 11.09
CA GLN A 28 4.40 5.30 11.72
C GLN A 28 5.16 3.96 11.60
N PRO A 29 6.40 3.92 11.09
CA PRO A 29 7.21 2.72 11.15
C PRO A 29 7.72 2.55 12.59
N THR A 30 7.22 1.54 13.30
CA THR A 30 7.81 1.10 14.56
C THR A 30 9.09 0.34 14.25
N THR A 31 10.25 0.98 14.45
CA THR A 31 11.56 0.34 14.46
C THR A 31 11.67 -0.51 15.72
N GLY A 32 11.45 -1.82 15.57
CA GLY A 32 11.73 -2.84 16.59
C GLY A 32 12.46 -4.00 15.94
N LEU A 33 13.74 -3.80 15.62
CA LEU A 33 14.64 -4.88 15.22
C LEU A 33 15.06 -5.65 16.46
N THR A 34 14.57 -6.88 16.62
CA THR A 34 15.28 -7.93 17.35
C THR A 34 15.49 -9.07 16.39
N SER A 35 16.71 -9.18 15.87
CA SER A 35 17.16 -10.26 15.01
C SER A 35 17.50 -11.49 15.86
N THR A 36 16.71 -12.55 15.74
CA THR A 36 17.15 -13.91 16.07
C THR A 36 17.05 -14.73 14.79
N PRO A 37 18.17 -15.17 14.18
CA PRO A 37 18.12 -16.03 13.01
C PRO A 37 17.92 -17.47 13.49
N ASP A 38 16.70 -17.82 13.86
CA ASP A 38 16.36 -19.22 14.07
C ASP A 38 15.95 -19.80 12.70
N GLY A 39 16.95 -20.39 12.05
CA GLY A 39 16.78 -21.27 10.91
C GLY A 39 15.98 -22.51 11.32
N ALA A 40 14.66 -22.40 11.26
CA ALA A 40 13.75 -23.52 11.26
C ALA A 40 12.46 -23.01 10.61
N GLY A 41 12.09 -23.59 9.48
CA GLY A 41 11.01 -23.15 8.59
C GLY A 41 9.83 -22.56 9.36
N ALA A 42 9.80 -21.24 9.45
CA ALA A 42 8.59 -20.52 9.79
C ALA A 42 7.61 -20.89 8.68
N ASN A 43 6.41 -21.36 9.04
CA ASN A 43 5.31 -21.49 8.09
C ASN A 43 5.18 -20.15 7.37
N GLU A 44 5.69 -20.04 6.14
CA GLU A 44 5.81 -18.76 5.40
C GLU A 44 4.45 -18.06 5.25
N THR A 45 3.38 -18.83 5.41
CA THR A 45 1.98 -18.42 5.45
C THR A 45 1.68 -17.32 6.47
N ASP A 46 2.38 -17.26 7.61
CA ASP A 46 2.08 -16.29 8.67
C ASP A 46 2.73 -14.91 8.44
N LEU A 47 3.87 -14.86 7.74
CA LEU A 47 4.60 -13.61 7.48
C LEU A 47 3.83 -12.65 6.56
N PHE A 48 2.89 -13.18 5.78
CA PHE A 48 2.12 -12.46 4.78
C PHE A 48 0.61 -12.58 5.01
N ALA A 49 0.19 -12.76 6.26
CA ALA A 49 -1.22 -12.88 6.62
C ALA A 49 -2.05 -11.70 6.06
N GLY A 50 -3.13 -12.02 5.34
CA GLY A 50 -4.02 -11.03 4.72
C GLY A 50 -3.52 -10.43 3.40
N VAL A 51 -2.33 -10.82 2.93
CA VAL A 51 -1.83 -10.42 1.61
C VAL A 51 -2.21 -11.48 0.58
N PRO A 52 -2.83 -11.12 -0.56
CA PRO A 52 -3.13 -12.07 -1.64
C PRO A 52 -1.85 -12.73 -2.16
N GLN A 53 -1.91 -14.03 -2.37
CA GLN A 53 -0.79 -14.84 -2.87
C GLN A 53 -1.28 -15.74 -4.00
N GLY A 54 -0.40 -16.06 -4.92
CA GLY A 54 -0.72 -16.96 -6.01
C GLY A 54 0.49 -17.43 -6.80
N GLN A 55 0.20 -18.21 -7.83
CA GLN A 55 1.19 -18.63 -8.80
C GLN A 55 0.57 -18.54 -10.20
N THR A 56 1.35 -18.01 -11.13
CA THR A 56 0.97 -17.97 -12.55
C THR A 56 1.13 -19.35 -13.19
N THR A 57 0.50 -19.56 -14.36
CA THR A 57 0.65 -20.82 -15.12
C THR A 57 2.09 -21.09 -15.55
N GLN A 58 2.90 -20.04 -15.65
CA GLN A 58 4.32 -20.11 -16.00
C GLN A 58 5.22 -20.42 -14.78
N GLY A 59 4.66 -20.51 -13.58
CA GLY A 59 5.38 -20.87 -12.35
C GLY A 59 5.87 -19.70 -11.50
N TYR A 60 5.66 -18.44 -11.92
CA TYR A 60 6.02 -17.28 -11.09
C TYR A 60 5.10 -17.14 -9.88
N HIS A 61 5.68 -16.86 -8.72
CA HIS A 61 4.95 -16.52 -7.51
C HIS A 61 4.49 -15.06 -7.53
N THR A 62 3.26 -14.81 -7.08
CA THR A 62 2.69 -13.47 -6.92
C THR A 62 2.38 -13.22 -5.45
N LEU A 63 2.66 -11.99 -5.01
CA LEU A 63 2.37 -11.51 -3.66
C LEU A 63 1.84 -10.07 -3.77
N GLY A 64 0.69 -9.82 -3.17
CA GLY A 64 0.01 -8.52 -3.19
C GLY A 64 -1.19 -8.46 -4.13
N ALA A 65 -1.87 -7.32 -4.11
CA ALA A 65 -3.07 -7.10 -4.91
C ALA A 65 -2.76 -6.84 -6.39
N ASP A 66 -3.54 -7.42 -7.30
CA ASP A 66 -3.37 -7.21 -8.74
C ASP A 66 -3.62 -5.76 -9.19
N SER A 67 -4.41 -5.02 -8.41
CA SER A 67 -4.74 -3.60 -8.62
C SER A 67 -3.72 -2.64 -8.02
N ALA A 68 -2.61 -3.14 -7.46
CA ALA A 68 -1.57 -2.28 -6.92
C ALA A 68 -1.01 -1.33 -7.99
N ALA A 69 -0.84 -0.06 -7.63
CA ALA A 69 -0.34 0.97 -8.53
C ALA A 69 1.12 0.72 -8.99
N VAL A 70 1.87 -0.06 -8.23
CA VAL A 70 3.26 -0.44 -8.51
C VAL A 70 3.39 -1.95 -8.39
N LYS A 71 4.12 -2.56 -9.33
CA LYS A 71 4.47 -3.98 -9.32
C LYS A 71 5.98 -4.14 -9.37
N LEU A 72 6.53 -4.93 -8.46
CA LEU A 72 7.94 -5.33 -8.48
C LEU A 72 8.04 -6.73 -9.06
N VAL A 73 8.89 -6.90 -10.06
CA VAL A 73 9.22 -8.22 -10.63
C VAL A 73 10.67 -8.53 -10.28
N MET A 74 10.89 -9.67 -9.64
CA MET A 74 12.22 -10.13 -9.27
C MET A 74 12.49 -11.48 -9.93
N TYR A 75 13.61 -11.58 -10.62
CA TYR A 75 14.14 -12.85 -11.13
C TYR A 75 15.28 -13.27 -10.22
N SER A 76 15.20 -14.48 -9.68
CA SER A 76 16.27 -15.06 -8.86
C SER A 76 16.78 -16.33 -9.53
N ASP A 77 18.09 -16.47 -9.59
CA ASP A 77 18.78 -17.66 -10.06
C ASP A 77 19.44 -18.31 -8.85
N PHE A 78 18.71 -19.21 -8.19
CA PHE A 78 19.19 -19.90 -6.97
C PHE A 78 19.99 -21.18 -7.29
N LEU A 79 20.80 -21.14 -8.36
CA LEU A 79 21.74 -22.20 -8.75
C LEU A 79 23.14 -22.00 -8.16
#